data_AF-A0A849S520-F1
#
_entry.id   AF-A0A849S520-F1
#
_cell.length_a   1.000
_cell.length_b   1.000
_cell.length_c   1.000
_cell.angle_alpha   90.00
_cell.angle_beta   90.00
_cell.angle_gamma   90.00
#
_symmetry.space_group_name_H-M   'P 1'
#
loop_
_entity.id
_entity.type
_entity.pdbx_description
1 polymer ?
#
loop_
_entity_poly.entity_id
_entity_poly.type
_entity_poly.pdbx_seq_one_letter_code
_entity_poly.pdbx_strand_id
1 'polypeptide(L)'
;PAWIKAMLNEGYAGARFVNTVVENLWGWQVTVPEVVDAAKWQEVYETYVQDKYKLEIKQQFRKANNLLAYQALVDRMLVAVKKGYWHAAPEVVKHLEKENAEVIKEAGVACTADSCSDPKLPELKAAQEPAPTSTATAKPTVTPPANANAPAQQPSQTQAQPAKPQTVQGYEMQQKQTTDTTKTSKQSLDLSLLALLGLMLGMFGLGFFKPQKRSAKLRVM
;
A
#
# COMPACT_ATOMS: atom_id res chain seq x y z
N PRO A 1 -7.59 0.69 -9.57
CA PRO A 1 -8.73 -0.15 -10.05
C PRO A 1 -8.30 -1.35 -10.93
N ALA A 2 -7.44 -1.18 -11.94
CA ALA A 2 -7.07 -2.26 -12.88
C ALA A 2 -6.45 -3.49 -12.18
N TRP A 3 -5.52 -3.26 -11.26
CA TRP A 3 -4.91 -4.35 -10.48
C TRP A 3 -5.94 -5.12 -9.64
N ILE A 4 -6.86 -4.42 -8.95
CA ILE A 4 -7.91 -5.05 -8.14
C ILE A 4 -8.78 -5.96 -9.01
N LYS A 5 -9.19 -5.48 -10.19
CA LYS A 5 -9.96 -6.26 -11.16
C LYS A 5 -9.21 -7.50 -11.62
N ALA A 6 -7.93 -7.35 -11.96
CA ALA A 6 -7.10 -8.48 -12.37
C ALA A 6 -6.97 -9.53 -11.25
N MET A 7 -6.70 -9.09 -10.01
CA MET A 7 -6.61 -10.01 -8.88
C MET A 7 -7.93 -10.71 -8.60
N LEU A 8 -9.05 -10.00 -8.54
CA LEU A 8 -10.35 -10.63 -8.27
C LEU A 8 -10.77 -11.62 -9.36
N ASN A 9 -10.30 -11.46 -10.60
CA ASN A 9 -10.51 -12.43 -11.68
C ASN A 9 -9.76 -13.76 -11.46
N GLU A 10 -8.70 -13.80 -10.64
CA GLU A 10 -7.98 -15.03 -10.26
C GLU A 10 -8.75 -15.85 -9.20
N GLY A 11 -9.99 -15.47 -8.88
CA GLY A 11 -10.85 -16.18 -7.96
C GLY A 11 -10.33 -16.18 -6.52
N TYR A 12 -10.38 -17.34 -5.86
CA TYR A 12 -10.08 -17.48 -4.43
C TYR A 12 -8.71 -16.92 -4.04
N ALA A 13 -7.67 -17.23 -4.82
CA ALA A 13 -6.30 -16.84 -4.53
C ALA A 13 -6.09 -15.33 -4.66
N GLY A 14 -6.68 -14.73 -5.70
CA GLY A 14 -6.61 -13.30 -5.90
C GLY A 14 -7.42 -12.51 -4.87
N ALA A 15 -8.61 -12.99 -4.50
CA ALA A 15 -9.38 -12.44 -3.37
C ALA A 15 -8.58 -12.48 -2.06
N ARG A 16 -7.92 -13.61 -1.78
CA ARG A 16 -7.01 -13.73 -0.63
C ARG A 16 -5.85 -12.73 -0.72
N PHE A 17 -5.26 -12.55 -1.90
CA PHE A 17 -4.13 -11.64 -2.10
C PHE A 17 -4.52 -10.17 -1.90
N VAL A 18 -5.71 -9.77 -2.33
CA VAL A 18 -6.27 -8.44 -2.03
C VAL A 18 -6.34 -8.21 -0.52
N ASN A 19 -6.84 -9.18 0.24
CA ASN A 19 -6.82 -9.10 1.71
C ASN A 19 -5.38 -9.00 2.25
N THR A 20 -4.44 -9.80 1.74
CA THR A 20 -3.02 -9.75 2.13
C THR A 20 -2.40 -8.36 1.94
N VAL A 21 -2.79 -7.60 0.93
CA VAL A 21 -2.30 -6.22 0.76
C VAL A 21 -2.75 -5.31 1.90
N VAL A 22 -4.00 -5.44 2.37
CA VAL A 22 -4.50 -4.69 3.54
C VAL A 22 -3.85 -5.16 4.84
N GLU A 23 -3.60 -6.46 4.98
CA GLU A 23 -2.82 -7.02 6.09
C GLU A 23 -1.39 -6.47 6.13
N ASN A 24 -0.74 -6.32 4.98
CA ASN A 24 0.60 -5.74 4.90
C ASN A 24 0.59 -4.25 5.22
N LEU A 25 -0.45 -3.50 4.83
CA LEU A 25 -0.62 -2.10 5.22
C LEU A 25 -0.66 -1.96 6.75
N TRP A 26 -1.36 -2.86 7.43
CA TRP A 26 -1.35 -2.92 8.89
C TRP A 26 0.03 -3.21 9.48
N GLY A 27 0.79 -4.12 8.86
CA GLY A 27 2.17 -4.37 9.25
C GLY A 27 2.98 -3.08 9.29
N TRP A 28 2.93 -2.30 8.20
CA TRP A 28 3.57 -0.98 8.13
C TRP A 28 3.05 0.02 9.15
N GLN A 29 1.73 0.05 9.38
CA GLN A 29 1.13 0.93 10.38
C GLN A 29 1.73 0.73 11.78
N VAL A 30 2.02 -0.52 12.15
CA VAL A 30 2.52 -0.87 13.49
C VAL A 30 4.03 -0.71 13.58
N THR A 31 4.77 -1.02 12.51
CA THR A 31 6.25 -1.01 12.55
C THR A 31 6.86 0.35 12.21
N VAL A 32 6.21 1.12 11.34
CA VAL A 32 6.66 2.44 10.84
C VAL A 32 5.45 3.37 10.72
N PRO A 33 4.82 3.76 11.84
CA PRO A 33 3.54 4.47 11.85
C PRO A 33 3.52 5.79 11.08
N GLU A 34 4.68 6.43 10.91
CA GLU A 34 4.82 7.70 10.19
C GLU A 34 4.56 7.59 8.68
N VAL A 35 4.62 6.39 8.08
CA VAL A 35 4.37 6.23 6.63
C VAL A 35 2.92 5.92 6.29
N VAL A 36 2.14 5.43 7.27
CA VAL A 36 0.71 5.13 7.10
C VAL A 36 -0.11 6.16 7.89
N ASP A 37 -0.61 7.17 7.17
CA ASP A 37 -1.53 8.16 7.73
C ASP A 37 -3.01 7.74 7.54
N ALA A 38 -3.91 8.53 8.11
CA ALA A 38 -5.36 8.33 8.02
C ALA A 38 -5.89 8.32 6.57
N ALA A 39 -5.26 9.03 5.64
CA ALA A 39 -5.70 9.07 4.24
C ALA A 39 -5.49 7.72 3.55
N LYS A 40 -4.44 6.96 3.91
CA LYS A 40 -4.23 5.61 3.38
C LYS A 40 -5.38 4.67 3.78
N TRP A 41 -5.80 4.70 5.05
CA TRP A 41 -6.93 3.89 5.51
C TRP A 41 -8.27 4.32 4.90
N GLN A 42 -8.48 5.63 4.77
CA GLN A 42 -9.65 6.17 4.09
C GLN A 42 -9.72 5.70 2.63
N GLU A 43 -8.59 5.70 1.91
CA GLU A 43 -8.51 5.21 0.52
C GLU A 43 -8.84 3.71 0.43
N VAL A 44 -8.38 2.89 1.38
CA VAL A 44 -8.72 1.46 1.47
C VAL A 44 -10.22 1.27 1.67
N TYR A 45 -10.82 2.01 2.61
CA TYR A 45 -12.26 1.97 2.88
C TYR A 45 -13.08 2.35 1.64
N GLU A 46 -12.76 3.47 1.00
CA GLU A 46 -13.47 3.93 -0.19
C GLU A 46 -13.33 2.95 -1.36
N THR A 47 -12.16 2.34 -1.50
CA THR A 47 -11.86 1.43 -2.60
C THR A 47 -12.56 0.08 -2.44
N TYR A 48 -12.50 -0.53 -1.25
CA TYR A 48 -12.96 -1.92 -1.06
C TYR A 48 -14.34 -2.04 -0.42
N VAL A 49 -14.78 -1.05 0.36
CA VAL A 49 -16.07 -1.09 1.07
C VAL A 49 -17.10 -0.17 0.44
N GLN A 50 -16.76 1.11 0.20
CA GLN A 50 -17.66 1.95 -0.60
C GLN A 50 -17.69 1.57 -2.08
N ASP A 51 -16.70 0.79 -2.53
CA ASP A 51 -16.56 0.40 -3.94
C ASP A 51 -16.64 1.61 -4.87
N LYS A 52 -15.83 2.65 -4.61
CA LYS A 52 -15.87 3.91 -5.38
C LYS A 52 -15.64 3.74 -6.89
N TYR A 53 -15.04 2.62 -7.29
CA TYR A 53 -14.78 2.27 -8.69
C TYR A 53 -15.87 1.37 -9.31
N LYS A 54 -16.92 1.01 -8.56
CA LYS A 54 -18.06 0.20 -9.01
C LYS A 54 -17.62 -1.14 -9.62
N LEU A 55 -16.73 -1.84 -8.92
CA LEU A 55 -16.16 -3.12 -9.32
C LEU A 55 -16.95 -4.32 -8.78
N GLU A 56 -17.99 -4.06 -8.00
CA GLU A 56 -18.79 -5.02 -7.26
C GLU A 56 -17.95 -5.83 -6.26
N ILE A 57 -17.06 -5.15 -5.52
CA ILE A 57 -16.00 -5.81 -4.72
C ILE A 57 -16.53 -6.96 -3.86
N LYS A 58 -17.51 -6.72 -2.96
CA LYS A 58 -18.10 -7.77 -2.13
C LYS A 58 -18.64 -8.95 -2.96
N GLN A 59 -19.30 -8.66 -4.09
CA GLN A 59 -19.82 -9.70 -4.97
C GLN A 59 -18.71 -10.49 -5.67
N GLN A 60 -17.58 -9.87 -6.00
CA GLN A 60 -16.42 -10.57 -6.53
C GLN A 60 -15.80 -11.52 -5.50
N PHE A 61 -15.68 -11.11 -4.24
CA PHE A 61 -15.26 -12.01 -3.15
C PHE A 61 -16.24 -13.18 -2.95
N ARG A 62 -17.56 -12.93 -3.10
CA ARG A 62 -18.58 -13.98 -3.12
C ARG A 62 -18.41 -14.94 -4.29
N LYS A 63 -18.25 -14.43 -5.52
CA LYS A 63 -17.99 -15.24 -6.73
C LYS A 63 -16.70 -16.07 -6.61
N ALA A 64 -15.68 -15.53 -5.94
CA ALA A 64 -14.42 -16.20 -5.64
C ALA A 64 -14.51 -17.25 -4.52
N ASN A 65 -15.70 -17.44 -3.91
CA ASN A 65 -15.93 -18.30 -2.75
C ASN A 65 -15.01 -17.97 -1.57
N ASN A 66 -14.75 -16.68 -1.32
CA ASN A 66 -13.82 -16.21 -0.29
C ASN A 66 -14.32 -14.96 0.46
N LEU A 67 -15.57 -14.97 0.90
CA LEU A 67 -16.11 -13.87 1.72
C LEU A 67 -15.39 -13.71 3.06
N LEU A 68 -14.74 -14.76 3.59
CA LEU A 68 -13.89 -14.65 4.78
C LEU A 68 -12.70 -13.70 4.56
N ALA A 69 -12.10 -13.67 3.36
CA ALA A 69 -11.05 -12.69 3.05
C ALA A 69 -11.59 -11.25 3.01
N TYR A 70 -12.83 -11.07 2.54
CA TYR A 70 -13.48 -9.75 2.59
C TYR A 70 -13.78 -9.34 4.04
N GLN A 71 -14.31 -10.26 4.85
CA GLN A 71 -14.54 -10.04 6.27
C GLN A 71 -13.27 -9.62 7.00
N ALA A 72 -12.16 -10.34 6.79
CA ALA A 72 -10.86 -10.01 7.38
C ALA A 72 -10.39 -8.60 7.00
N LEU A 73 -10.56 -8.22 5.72
CA LEU A 73 -10.21 -6.88 5.22
C LEU A 73 -11.01 -5.79 5.94
N VAL A 74 -12.33 -5.98 6.09
CA VAL A 74 -13.21 -5.04 6.80
C VAL A 74 -12.87 -4.96 8.28
N ASP A 75 -12.67 -6.11 8.92
CA ASP A 75 -12.30 -6.19 10.34
C ASP A 75 -10.98 -5.49 10.62
N ARG A 76 -10.00 -5.60 9.71
CA ARG A 76 -8.70 -4.92 9.86
C ARG A 76 -8.84 -3.41 9.89
N MET A 77 -9.74 -2.84 9.08
CA MET A 77 -10.04 -1.41 9.16
C MET A 77 -10.63 -1.03 10.53
N LEU A 78 -11.52 -1.84 11.09
CA LEU A 78 -12.06 -1.63 12.44
C LEU A 78 -10.98 -1.81 13.54
N VAL A 79 -10.01 -2.70 13.36
CA VAL A 79 -8.85 -2.83 14.25
C VAL A 79 -8.00 -1.57 14.24
N ALA A 80 -7.74 -0.99 13.07
CA ALA A 80 -6.99 0.26 12.93
C ALA A 80 -7.70 1.41 13.67
N VAL A 81 -9.03 1.48 13.59
CA VAL A 81 -9.86 2.43 14.36
C VAL A 81 -9.75 2.16 15.86
N LYS A 82 -10.01 0.93 16.30
CA LYS A 82 -9.99 0.55 17.72
C LYS A 82 -8.65 0.82 18.41
N LYS A 83 -7.55 0.63 17.69
CA LYS A 83 -6.19 0.86 18.22
C LYS A 83 -5.73 2.31 18.08
N GLY A 84 -6.58 3.22 17.58
CA GLY A 84 -6.29 4.65 17.48
C GLY A 84 -5.34 5.04 16.34
N TYR A 85 -5.00 4.10 15.45
CA TYR A 85 -4.17 4.40 14.28
C TYR A 85 -4.94 5.17 13.21
N TRP A 86 -6.24 4.96 13.13
CA TRP A 86 -7.11 5.64 12.18
C TRP A 86 -8.34 6.25 12.87
N HIS A 87 -8.40 7.57 12.90
CA HIS A 87 -9.54 8.32 13.44
C HIS A 87 -10.57 8.57 12.32
N ALA A 88 -11.29 7.52 11.93
CA ALA A 88 -12.34 7.60 10.92
C ALA A 88 -13.55 8.41 11.41
N ALA A 89 -14.31 8.99 10.47
CA ALA A 89 -15.55 9.67 10.82
C ALA A 89 -16.60 8.67 11.35
N PRO A 90 -17.51 9.06 12.26
CA PRO A 90 -18.46 8.14 12.90
C PRO A 90 -19.32 7.34 11.92
N GLU A 91 -19.72 7.96 10.81
CA GLU A 91 -20.49 7.33 9.74
C GLU A 91 -19.70 6.24 9.00
N VAL A 92 -18.39 6.41 8.85
CA VAL A 92 -17.50 5.41 8.25
C VAL A 92 -17.36 4.21 9.18
N VAL A 93 -17.15 4.45 10.47
CA VAL A 93 -17.08 3.37 11.48
C VAL A 93 -18.39 2.58 11.49
N LYS A 94 -19.53 3.27 11.55
CA LYS A 94 -20.85 2.63 11.52
C LYS A 94 -21.09 1.82 10.25
N HIS A 95 -20.62 2.30 9.10
CA HIS A 95 -20.72 1.55 7.85
C HIS A 95 -19.86 0.28 7.87
N LEU A 96 -18.61 0.37 8.34
CA LEU A 96 -17.72 -0.76 8.49
C LEU A 96 -18.27 -1.82 9.45
N GLU A 97 -18.82 -1.41 10.60
CA GLU A 97 -19.44 -2.31 11.57
C GLU A 97 -20.65 -3.04 10.97
N LYS A 98 -21.51 -2.30 10.26
CA LYS A 98 -22.67 -2.87 9.59
C LYS A 98 -22.23 -3.89 8.52
N GLU A 99 -21.28 -3.50 7.68
CA GLU A 99 -20.76 -4.35 6.61
C GLU A 99 -20.12 -5.62 7.17
N ASN A 100 -19.30 -5.49 8.22
CA ASN A 100 -18.68 -6.63 8.90
C ASN A 100 -19.73 -7.59 9.46
N ALA A 101 -20.75 -7.07 10.14
CA ALA A 101 -21.83 -7.87 10.71
C ALA A 101 -22.67 -8.59 9.64
N GLU A 102 -22.89 -7.97 8.48
CA GLU A 102 -23.57 -8.62 7.34
C GLU A 102 -22.75 -9.78 6.78
N VAL A 103 -21.45 -9.58 6.58
CA VAL A 103 -20.57 -10.62 6.04
C VAL A 103 -20.37 -11.77 7.03
N ILE A 104 -20.28 -11.47 8.34
CA ILE A 104 -20.17 -12.49 9.39
C ILE A 104 -21.38 -13.42 9.42
N LYS A 105 -22.59 -12.88 9.19
CA LYS A 105 -23.81 -13.70 9.11
C LYS A 105 -23.78 -14.67 7.93
N GLU A 106 -23.13 -14.30 6.83
CA GLU A 106 -23.08 -15.11 5.61
C GLU A 106 -21.91 -16.10 5.60
N ALA A 107 -20.72 -15.64 5.99
CA ALA A 107 -19.46 -16.37 5.79
C ALA A 107 -18.74 -16.74 7.10
N GLY A 108 -19.17 -16.17 8.23
CA GLY A 108 -18.53 -16.33 9.52
C GLY A 108 -17.35 -15.41 9.78
N VAL A 109 -16.60 -15.73 10.83
CA VAL A 109 -15.53 -14.88 11.36
C VAL A 109 -14.15 -15.41 10.97
N ALA A 110 -13.34 -14.57 10.32
CA ALA A 110 -11.99 -14.93 9.88
C ALA A 110 -10.95 -14.83 11.00
N CYS A 111 -11.10 -13.87 11.92
CA CYS A 111 -10.13 -13.56 12.96
C CYS A 111 -10.14 -14.53 14.16
N THR A 112 -9.22 -14.29 15.10
CA THR A 112 -9.09 -14.95 16.42
C THR A 112 -9.20 -13.91 17.54
N ALA A 113 -9.32 -14.35 18.80
CA ALA A 113 -9.49 -13.44 19.95
C ALA A 113 -8.49 -12.28 20.01
N ASP A 114 -7.24 -12.52 19.64
CA ASP A 114 -6.18 -11.51 19.71
C ASP A 114 -6.15 -10.56 18.50
N SER A 115 -6.83 -10.93 17.41
CA SER A 115 -6.76 -10.22 16.12
C SER A 115 -8.06 -9.55 15.69
N CYS A 116 -9.20 -9.89 16.32
CA CYS A 116 -10.50 -9.33 15.98
C CYS A 116 -10.69 -7.88 16.44
N SER A 117 -11.48 -7.12 15.68
CA SER A 117 -11.89 -5.76 16.07
C SER A 117 -12.81 -5.75 17.29
N ASP A 118 -13.75 -6.70 17.41
CA ASP A 118 -14.61 -6.85 18.58
C ASP A 118 -14.26 -8.17 19.33
N PRO A 119 -13.99 -8.11 20.66
CA PRO A 119 -13.65 -9.30 21.46
C PRO A 119 -14.74 -10.38 21.48
N LYS A 120 -15.97 -10.09 21.06
CA LYS A 120 -17.09 -11.04 20.98
C LYS A 120 -17.13 -11.81 19.66
N LEU A 121 -16.47 -11.33 18.60
CA LEU A 121 -16.46 -12.02 17.30
C LEU A 121 -15.93 -13.46 17.35
N PRO A 122 -14.87 -13.79 18.13
CA PRO A 122 -14.40 -15.16 18.24
C PRO A 122 -15.46 -16.14 18.77
N GLU A 123 -16.38 -15.68 19.62
CA GLU A 123 -17.46 -16.51 20.17
C GLU A 123 -18.45 -16.92 19.06
N LEU A 124 -18.69 -16.02 18.10
CA LEU A 124 -19.51 -16.31 16.92
C LEU A 124 -18.86 -17.37 16.03
N LYS A 125 -17.52 -17.35 15.92
CA LYS A 125 -16.77 -18.36 15.17
C LYS A 125 -16.93 -19.76 15.76
N ALA A 126 -16.78 -19.89 17.07
CA ALA A 126 -16.92 -21.16 17.78
C ALA A 126 -18.34 -21.74 17.67
N ALA A 127 -19.37 -20.88 17.56
CA ALA A 127 -20.74 -21.29 17.32
C ALA A 127 -21.02 -21.72 15.86
N GLN A 128 -20.18 -21.32 14.91
CA GLN A 128 -20.29 -21.66 13.49
C GLN A 128 -19.49 -22.91 13.10
N GLU A 129 -18.51 -23.31 13.92
CA GLU A 129 -17.79 -24.56 13.73
C GLU A 129 -18.65 -25.74 14.24
N PRO A 130 -18.79 -26.83 13.47
CA PRO A 130 -19.42 -28.04 13.99
C PRO A 130 -18.64 -28.52 15.22
N ALA A 131 -19.37 -28.96 16.27
CA ALA A 131 -18.76 -29.52 17.47
C ALA A 131 -17.65 -30.51 17.08
N PRO A 132 -16.47 -30.47 17.71
CA PRO A 132 -15.40 -31.39 17.37
C PRO A 132 -15.92 -32.81 17.60
N THR A 133 -16.13 -33.56 16.52
CA THR A 133 -16.33 -35.00 16.60
C THR A 133 -15.02 -35.57 17.10
N SER A 134 -14.89 -35.67 18.42
CA SER A 134 -13.75 -36.27 19.09
C SER A 134 -13.78 -37.78 18.87
N THR A 135 -13.36 -38.22 17.68
CA THR A 135 -12.57 -39.45 17.56
C THR A 135 -11.11 -39.04 17.62
N ALA A 136 -10.66 -38.77 18.85
CA ALA A 136 -9.25 -38.72 19.18
C ALA A 136 -8.61 -40.07 18.81
N THR A 137 -7.98 -40.14 17.63
CA THR A 137 -6.88 -41.08 17.42
C THR A 137 -5.63 -40.35 17.86
N ALA A 138 -4.93 -40.97 18.81
CA ALA A 138 -3.77 -40.44 19.50
C ALA A 138 -2.75 -39.78 18.57
N LYS A 139 -2.16 -38.67 19.05
CA LYS A 139 -0.91 -38.13 18.50
C LYS A 139 0.11 -39.28 18.36
N PRO A 140 0.74 -39.50 17.19
CA PRO A 140 1.95 -40.28 17.14
C PRO A 140 3.02 -39.49 17.88
N THR A 141 3.38 -39.94 19.08
CA THR A 141 4.64 -39.59 19.72
C THR A 141 5.75 -40.12 18.81
N VAL A 142 6.37 -39.23 18.03
CA VAL A 142 7.60 -39.57 17.31
C VAL A 142 8.73 -39.57 18.35
N THR A 143 9.00 -40.75 18.89
CA THR A 143 10.23 -41.04 19.62
C THR A 143 11.40 -40.91 18.65
N PRO A 144 12.44 -40.11 18.93
CA PRO A 144 13.64 -40.07 18.09
C PRO A 144 14.32 -41.45 18.08
N PRO A 145 14.61 -42.07 16.92
CA PRO A 145 15.42 -43.28 16.92
C PRO A 145 16.85 -42.95 17.34
N ALA A 146 17.29 -43.61 18.41
CA ALA A 146 18.67 -43.68 18.83
C ALA A 146 19.48 -44.47 17.79
N ASN A 147 20.10 -43.76 16.85
CA ASN A 147 21.26 -44.27 16.12
C ASN A 147 22.09 -43.10 15.59
N ALA A 148 22.89 -42.53 16.49
CA ALA A 148 24.00 -41.66 16.15
C ALA A 148 25.18 -42.55 15.73
N ASN A 149 25.28 -42.84 14.42
CA ASN A 149 26.51 -43.15 13.65
C ASN A 149 26.16 -43.99 12.41
N ALA A 150 25.69 -43.32 11.34
CA ALA A 150 25.75 -43.84 9.98
C ALA A 150 26.04 -42.66 9.03
N PRO A 151 26.97 -42.79 8.06
CA PRO A 151 27.33 -41.68 7.17
C PRO A 151 26.15 -41.26 6.31
N ALA A 152 25.93 -39.94 6.23
CA ALA A 152 24.85 -39.32 5.47
C ALA A 152 24.90 -39.72 3.98
N GLN A 153 23.89 -40.45 3.52
CA GLN A 153 23.63 -40.64 2.10
C GLN A 153 22.85 -39.41 1.59
N GLN A 154 23.42 -38.72 0.60
CA GLN A 154 22.75 -37.67 -0.16
C GLN A 154 21.46 -38.20 -0.82
N PRO A 155 20.37 -37.43 -0.86
CA PRO A 155 19.16 -37.82 -1.58
C PRO A 155 19.44 -37.96 -3.08
N SER A 156 19.14 -39.13 -3.64
CA SER A 156 19.03 -39.36 -5.07
C SER A 156 17.98 -38.42 -5.68
N GLN A 157 18.38 -37.69 -6.70
CA GLN A 157 17.49 -36.84 -7.50
C GLN A 157 16.59 -37.73 -8.36
N THR A 158 15.29 -37.74 -8.10
CA THR A 158 14.31 -38.18 -9.11
C THR A 158 14.18 -37.07 -10.15
N GLN A 159 14.64 -37.33 -11.37
CA GLN A 159 14.46 -36.42 -12.50
C GLN A 159 12.97 -36.32 -12.85
N ALA A 160 12.37 -35.16 -12.59
CA ALA A 160 11.11 -34.77 -13.21
C ALA A 160 11.38 -34.40 -14.68
N GLN A 161 10.64 -35.04 -15.59
CA GLN A 161 10.69 -34.77 -17.02
C GLN A 161 10.19 -33.33 -17.29
N PRO A 162 10.87 -32.53 -18.12
CA PRO A 162 10.47 -31.14 -18.35
C PRO A 162 9.16 -31.09 -19.15
N ALA A 163 8.09 -30.60 -18.52
CA ALA A 163 6.94 -30.08 -19.23
C ALA A 163 7.38 -28.88 -20.08
N LYS A 164 6.96 -28.84 -21.36
CA LYS A 164 7.27 -27.75 -22.27
C LYS A 164 6.88 -26.40 -21.64
N PRO A 165 7.75 -25.38 -21.64
CA PRO A 165 7.41 -24.07 -21.12
C PRO A 165 6.25 -23.48 -21.92
N GLN A 166 5.15 -23.15 -21.23
CA GLN A 166 4.10 -22.33 -21.82
C GLN A 166 4.62 -20.88 -21.87
N THR A 167 4.65 -20.32 -23.07
CA THR A 167 5.04 -18.93 -23.30
C THR A 167 3.94 -18.01 -22.75
N VAL A 168 4.16 -17.42 -21.58
CA VAL A 168 3.28 -16.38 -21.04
C VAL A 168 3.68 -15.05 -21.67
N GLN A 169 2.78 -14.44 -22.45
CA GLN A 169 2.96 -13.09 -22.97
C GLN A 169 2.60 -12.07 -21.88
N GLY A 170 3.62 -11.43 -21.31
CA GLY A 170 3.48 -10.30 -20.39
C GLY A 170 3.55 -8.96 -21.12
N TYR A 171 3.03 -7.91 -20.49
CA TYR A 171 3.22 -6.53 -20.97
C TYR A 171 4.61 -6.03 -20.56
N GLU A 172 5.40 -5.60 -21.53
CA GLU A 172 6.69 -4.94 -21.29
C GLU A 172 6.45 -3.47 -20.94
N MET A 173 6.91 -3.04 -19.76
CA MET A 173 6.85 -1.64 -19.36
C MET A 173 7.92 -0.86 -20.13
N GLN A 174 7.49 -0.05 -21.11
CA GLN A 174 8.39 0.87 -21.79
C GLN A 174 8.78 2.01 -20.85
N GLN A 175 10.07 2.26 -20.72
CA GLN A 175 10.59 3.41 -19.99
C GLN A 175 10.15 4.67 -20.73
N LYS A 176 9.14 5.37 -20.19
CA LYS A 176 8.73 6.68 -20.70
C LYS A 176 9.89 7.63 -20.38
N GLN A 177 10.71 7.93 -21.38
CA GLN A 177 11.66 9.03 -21.30
C GLN A 177 10.84 10.29 -21.01
N THR A 178 10.88 10.74 -19.77
CA THR A 178 10.61 12.14 -19.48
C THR A 178 11.64 12.92 -20.28
N THR A 179 11.19 13.56 -21.36
CA THR A 179 11.96 14.61 -22.01
C THR A 179 12.15 15.72 -20.98
N ASP A 180 13.19 15.57 -20.17
CA ASP A 180 13.85 16.70 -19.53
C ASP A 180 14.26 17.62 -20.68
N THR A 181 13.46 18.65 -20.90
CA THR A 181 13.82 19.76 -21.77
C THR A 181 14.81 20.62 -21.01
N THR A 182 15.97 20.03 -20.69
CA THR A 182 17.15 20.77 -20.25
C THR A 182 18.12 20.68 -21.41
N LYS A 183 17.91 21.56 -22.39
CA LYS A 183 18.90 21.85 -23.43
C LYS A 183 20.19 22.30 -22.73
N THR A 184 21.11 21.38 -22.49
CA THR A 184 22.53 21.70 -22.35
C THR A 184 23.04 22.07 -23.74
N SER A 185 22.70 23.30 -24.15
CA SER A 185 23.30 23.97 -25.29
C SER A 185 24.72 24.34 -24.86
N LYS A 186 25.71 23.77 -25.58
CA LYS A 186 27.10 24.23 -25.51
C LYS A 186 27.09 25.75 -25.72
N GLN A 187 27.59 26.49 -24.73
CA GLN A 187 27.80 27.93 -24.78
C GLN A 187 28.72 28.26 -25.96
N SER A 188 28.14 28.63 -27.10
CA SER A 188 28.71 29.67 -27.94
C SER A 188 28.23 31.00 -27.34
N LEU A 189 29.09 31.64 -26.55
CA LEU A 189 28.88 33.01 -26.12
C LEU A 189 28.77 33.88 -27.38
N ASP A 190 27.55 34.31 -27.69
CA ASP A 190 27.26 35.21 -28.80
C ASP A 190 27.94 36.55 -28.51
N LEU A 191 28.92 36.92 -29.34
CA LEU A 191 29.74 38.12 -29.24
C LEU A 191 28.88 39.40 -29.21
N SER A 192 27.65 39.31 -29.73
CA SER A 192 26.62 40.35 -29.72
C SER A 192 26.14 40.69 -28.30
N LEU A 193 26.07 39.69 -27.40
CA LEU A 193 25.60 39.88 -26.03
C LEU A 193 26.65 40.55 -25.14
N LEU A 194 27.94 40.29 -25.38
CA LEU A 194 29.05 40.97 -24.70
C LEU A 194 29.20 42.43 -25.15
N ALA A 195 28.94 42.73 -26.43
CA ALA A 195 28.96 44.10 -26.95
C ALA A 195 27.86 44.98 -26.31
N LEU A 196 26.65 44.43 -26.13
CA LEU A 196 25.53 45.12 -25.47
C LEU A 196 25.80 45.41 -23.98
N LEU A 197 26.42 44.47 -23.27
CA LEU A 197 26.76 44.64 -21.85
C LEU A 197 27.87 45.69 -21.65
N GLY A 198 28.85 45.75 -22.56
CA GLY A 198 29.89 46.79 -22.55
C GLY A 198 29.34 48.20 -22.82
N LEU A 199 28.36 48.32 -23.72
CA LEU A 199 27.74 49.61 -24.06
C LEU A 199 26.89 50.18 -22.91
N MET A 200 26.19 49.30 -22.18
CA MET A 200 25.42 49.68 -20.99
C MET A 200 26.31 50.16 -19.83
N LEU A 201 27.47 49.53 -19.62
CA LEU A 201 28.44 49.98 -18.61
C LEU A 201 29.11 51.31 -19.00
N GLY A 202 29.36 51.54 -20.30
CA GLY A 202 29.91 52.80 -20.80
C GLY A 202 28.99 54.01 -20.60
N MET A 203 27.67 53.83 -20.74
CA MET A 203 26.71 54.94 -20.52
C MET A 203 26.55 55.33 -19.04
N PHE A 204 26.74 54.40 -18.10
CA PHE A 204 26.67 54.72 -16.66
C PHE A 204 27.92 55.45 -16.14
N GLY A 205 29.10 55.23 -16.74
CA GLY A 205 30.35 55.86 -16.30
C GLY A 205 30.46 57.36 -16.58
N LEU A 206 29.80 57.87 -17.63
CA LEU A 206 29.90 59.28 -18.05
C LEU A 206 28.90 60.21 -17.33
N GLY A 207 27.93 59.68 -16.58
CA GLY A 207 26.84 60.48 -15.97
C GLY A 207 27.13 61.07 -14.58
N PHE A 208 28.21 60.66 -13.91
CA PHE A 208 28.39 60.94 -12.47
C PHE A 208 29.25 62.16 -12.10
N PHE A 209 29.79 62.90 -13.08
CA PHE A 209 30.58 64.12 -12.80
C PHE A 209 29.79 65.39 -13.11
N LYS A 210 28.91 65.80 -12.20
CA LYS A 210 28.47 67.19 -12.12
C LYS A 210 28.41 67.65 -10.65
N PRO A 211 29.32 68.54 -10.19
CA PRO A 211 29.40 68.91 -8.79
C PRO A 211 28.31 69.93 -8.44
N GLN A 212 27.47 69.61 -7.44
CA GLN A 212 26.40 70.46 -6.94
C GLN A 212 26.89 71.31 -5.75
N LYS A 213 26.90 72.64 -5.91
CA LYS A 213 27.22 73.60 -4.83
C LYS A 213 26.15 73.54 -3.74
N ARG A 214 26.56 73.29 -2.49
CA ARG A 214 25.72 73.39 -1.28
C ARG A 214 25.71 74.83 -0.77
N SER A 215 24.52 75.41 -0.59
CA SER A 215 24.31 76.60 0.24
C SER A 215 23.68 76.18 1.56
N ALA A 216 24.39 76.42 2.66
CA ALA A 216 23.88 76.29 4.01
C ALA A 216 23.13 77.56 4.43
N LYS A 217 22.01 77.41 5.15
CA LYS A 217 21.52 78.45 6.06
C LYS A 217 21.19 77.83 7.41
N LEU A 218 22.04 78.19 8.36
CA LEU A 218 21.84 78.16 9.81
C LEU A 218 20.56 78.94 10.18
N ARG A 219 19.81 78.45 11.17
CA ARG A 219 19.00 79.31 12.03
C ARG A 219 19.10 78.82 13.48
N VAL A 220 19.68 79.70 14.30
CA VAL A 220 19.77 79.66 15.76
C VAL A 220 18.57 80.43 16.33
N MET A 221 18.26 80.09 17.59
CA MET A 221 17.31 80.66 18.55
C MET A 221 15.86 80.22 18.42
#